data_AF-A0AAE3ZWT6-F1
#
_entry.id   AF-A0AAE3ZWT6-F1
#
_cell.length_a   1.000
_cell.length_b   1.000
_cell.length_c   1.000
_cell.angle_alpha   90.00
_cell.angle_beta   90.00
_cell.angle_gamma   90.00
#
_symmetry.space_group_name_H-M   'P 1'
#
loop_
_entity.id
_entity.type
_entity.pdbx_description
1 polymer ?
#
loop_
_entity_poly.entity_id
_entity_poly.type
_entity_poly.pdbx_seq_one_letter_code
_entity_poly.pdbx_strand_id
1 'polypeptide(L)'
;MIETYTVRVGQFGHPAHALHLALSFLTLGWWVAIYAVHGLVWSRRRETVTITVPEGCRVEWRGGYPEVLEPDEWLEPLTAAERRRALRPYLLPIAIATVVLAVLLIR
;
A
#
# COMPACT_ATOMS: atom_id res chain seq x y z
N MET A 1 25.47 16.39 9.33
CA MET A 1 25.09 15.32 10.27
C MET A 1 24.41 14.21 9.49
N ILE A 2 24.83 12.95 9.68
CA ILE A 2 24.20 11.79 9.04
C ILE A 2 23.32 11.11 10.07
N GLU A 3 22.04 10.96 9.75
CA GLU A 3 21.07 10.30 10.61
C GLU A 3 20.74 8.91 10.05
N THR A 4 20.67 7.90 10.91
CA THR A 4 20.35 6.52 10.50
C THR A 4 19.06 6.09 11.16
N TYR A 5 18.12 5.61 10.36
CA TYR A 5 16.80 5.21 10.78
C TYR A 5 16.52 3.76 10.41
N THR A 6 15.82 3.05 11.30
CA THR A 6 15.32 1.72 11.03
C THR A 6 13.81 1.80 10.85
N VAL A 7 13.34 1.58 9.64
CA VAL A 7 11.92 1.75 9.27
C VAL A 7 11.33 0.44 8.73
N ARG A 8 10.04 0.21 8.99
CA ARG A 8 9.33 -0.93 8.40
C ARG A 8 8.76 -0.54 7.05
N VAL A 9 9.02 -1.35 6.01
CA VAL A 9 8.46 -1.15 4.67
C VAL A 9 6.93 -1.13 4.75
N GLY A 10 6.30 -0.13 4.15
CA GLY A 10 4.85 0.07 4.14
C GLY A 10 4.26 0.63 5.43
N GLN A 11 5.10 1.04 6.40
CA GLN A 11 4.65 1.68 7.66
C GLN A 11 3.86 2.97 7.41
N PHE A 12 4.16 3.70 6.33
CA PHE A 12 3.57 5.02 6.06
C PHE A 12 2.67 5.10 4.84
N GLY A 13 2.29 3.97 4.22
CA GLY A 13 1.31 4.04 3.16
C GLY A 13 1.18 2.77 2.33
N HIS A 14 0.04 2.11 2.48
CA HIS A 14 -0.65 1.64 1.30
C HIS A 14 -2.12 2.08 1.43
N PRO A 15 -2.54 3.20 0.82
CA PRO A 15 -3.91 3.73 0.95
C PRO A 15 -4.97 2.72 0.49
N ALA A 16 -4.58 1.84 -0.41
CA ALA A 16 -5.40 0.72 -0.83
C ALA A 16 -5.60 -0.38 0.23
N HIS A 17 -4.74 -0.52 1.23
CA HIS A 17 -4.99 -1.45 2.33
C HIS A 17 -6.13 -0.92 3.21
N ALA A 18 -6.15 0.39 3.47
CA ALA A 18 -7.22 1.05 4.23
C ALA A 18 -8.55 1.09 3.46
N LEU A 19 -8.53 1.41 2.16
CA LEU A 19 -9.72 1.41 1.31
C LEU A 19 -10.29 -0.01 1.11
N HIS A 20 -9.42 -1.01 0.95
CA HIS A 20 -9.84 -2.41 0.82
C HIS A 20 -10.39 -2.97 2.15
N LEU A 21 -9.82 -2.59 3.30
CA LEU A 21 -10.38 -2.87 4.63
C LEU A 21 -11.77 -2.25 4.81
N ALA A 22 -11.95 -0.97 4.43
CA ALA A 22 -13.22 -0.27 4.53
C ALA A 22 -14.31 -0.92 3.64
N LEU A 23 -13.98 -1.28 2.41
CA LEU A 23 -14.89 -1.99 1.49
C LEU A 23 -15.21 -3.42 1.97
N SER A 24 -14.25 -4.13 2.57
CA SER A 24 -14.46 -5.49 3.09
C SER A 24 -15.37 -5.50 4.32
N PHE A 25 -15.23 -4.50 5.19
CA PHE A 25 -16.11 -4.31 6.36
C PHE A 25 -17.56 -4.05 5.94
N LEU A 26 -17.77 -3.27 4.87
CA LEU A 26 -19.09 -2.95 4.34
C LEU A 26 -19.78 -4.11 3.62
N THR A 27 -19.02 -5.09 3.09
CA THR A 27 -19.56 -6.08 2.14
C THR A 27 -19.68 -7.51 2.67
N LEU A 28 -18.86 -7.97 3.64
CA LEU A 28 -18.66 -9.43 3.83
C LEU A 28 -18.66 -10.00 5.26
N GLY A 29 -18.94 -9.22 6.32
CA GLY A 29 -19.08 -9.77 7.68
C GLY A 29 -17.87 -10.60 8.15
N TRP A 30 -18.09 -11.81 8.69
CA TRP A 30 -17.13 -12.75 9.31
C TRP A 30 -15.72 -12.91 8.69
N TRP A 31 -15.52 -12.55 7.42
CA TRP A 31 -14.21 -12.42 6.78
C TRP A 31 -13.30 -11.36 7.43
N VAL A 32 -13.86 -10.37 8.12
CA VAL A 32 -13.12 -9.33 8.86
C VAL A 32 -12.11 -9.93 9.83
N ALA A 33 -12.41 -11.05 10.50
CA ALA A 33 -11.48 -11.70 11.42
C ALA A 33 -10.28 -12.33 10.69
N ILE A 34 -10.51 -13.02 9.56
CA ILE A 34 -9.46 -13.59 8.71
C ILE A 34 -8.57 -12.47 8.14
N TYR A 35 -9.17 -11.34 7.77
CA TYR A 35 -8.43 -10.18 7.27
C TYR A 35 -7.69 -9.42 8.37
N ALA A 36 -8.22 -9.34 9.58
CA ALA A 36 -7.50 -8.79 10.73
C ALA A 36 -6.27 -9.64 11.04
N VAL A 37 -6.39 -10.97 10.97
CA VAL A 37 -5.24 -11.89 11.09
C VAL A 37 -4.28 -11.70 9.92
N HIS A 38 -4.76 -11.59 8.68
CA HIS A 38 -3.91 -11.35 7.51
C HIS A 38 -3.17 -10.01 7.61
N GLY A 39 -3.84 -8.91 7.99
CA GLY A 39 -3.23 -7.61 8.22
C GLY A 39 -2.24 -7.61 9.40
N LEU A 40 -2.52 -8.37 10.46
CA LEU A 40 -1.61 -8.57 11.57
C LEU A 40 -0.36 -9.36 11.17
N VAL A 41 -0.52 -10.46 10.42
CA VAL A 41 0.59 -11.25 9.88
C VAL A 41 1.41 -10.40 8.91
N TRP A 42 0.75 -9.67 8.01
CA TRP A 42 1.41 -8.78 7.05
C TRP A 42 2.19 -7.68 7.76
N SER A 43 1.60 -7.00 8.75
CA SER A 43 2.28 -5.93 9.51
C SER A 43 3.48 -6.43 10.31
N ARG A 44 3.47 -7.68 10.76
CA ARG A 44 4.59 -8.33 11.46
C ARG A 44 5.66 -8.89 10.53
N ARG A 45 5.30 -9.29 9.30
CA ARG A 45 6.24 -9.81 8.29
C ARG A 45 6.82 -8.72 7.38
N ARG A 46 6.48 -7.45 7.60
CA ARG A 46 7.08 -6.34 6.86
C ARG A 46 8.58 -6.35 7.05
N GLU A 47 9.27 -6.28 5.93
CA GLU A 47 10.71 -6.11 5.91
C GLU A 47 11.08 -4.83 6.65
N THR A 48 12.16 -4.91 7.42
CA THR A 48 12.73 -3.77 8.13
C THR A 48 13.98 -3.36 7.38
N VAL A 49 14.03 -2.10 6.97
CA VAL A 49 15.14 -1.56 6.17
C VAL A 49 15.81 -0.45 6.98
N THR A 50 17.13 -0.46 6.98
CA THR A 50 17.94 0.62 7.54
C THR A 50 18.22 1.63 6.45
N ILE A 51 17.87 2.89 6.69
CA ILE A 51 18.13 4.00 5.79
C ILE A 51 19.11 4.97 6.45
N THR A 52 20.00 5.54 5.65
CA THR A 52 20.95 6.56 6.06
C THR A 52 20.59 7.84 5.32
N VAL A 53 20.31 8.91 6.07
CA VAL A 53 19.85 10.19 5.55
C VAL A 53 20.95 11.22 5.79
N PRO A 54 21.68 11.65 4.75
CA PRO A 54 22.63 12.74 4.85
C PRO A 54 21.93 14.08 5.17
N GLU A 55 22.69 15.03 5.70
CA GLU A 55 22.17 16.37 5.99
C GLU A 55 21.64 17.05 4.72
N GLY A 56 20.47 17.68 4.82
CA GLY A 56 19.80 18.33 3.70
C GLY A 56 19.04 17.37 2.77
N CYS A 57 19.26 16.05 2.86
CA CYS A 57 18.46 15.07 2.13
C CYS A 57 17.11 14.87 2.81
N ARG A 58 16.13 14.39 2.04
CA ARG A 58 14.79 14.07 2.54
C ARG A 58 14.41 12.63 2.20
N VAL A 59 13.45 12.08 2.94
CA VAL A 59 12.93 10.73 2.67
C VAL A 59 11.53 10.83 2.10
N GLU A 60 11.33 10.21 0.94
CA GLU A 60 10.03 10.06 0.32
C GLU A 60 9.67 8.57 0.19
N TRP A 61 8.39 8.26 0.05
CA TRP A 61 7.89 6.88 0.07
C TRP A 61 7.25 6.48 -1.26
N ARG A 62 7.84 5.51 -1.96
CA ARG A 62 7.32 4.97 -3.23
C ARG A 62 6.96 3.50 -3.07
N GLY A 63 5.68 3.16 -3.30
CA GLY A 63 5.23 1.75 -3.23
C GLY A 63 5.44 1.09 -1.86
N GLY A 64 5.56 1.88 -0.79
CA GLY A 64 5.85 1.41 0.56
C GLY A 64 7.34 1.30 0.90
N TYR A 65 8.26 1.55 -0.03
CA TYR A 65 9.70 1.60 0.23
C TYR A 65 10.18 3.05 0.43
N PRO A 66 11.12 3.30 1.36
CA PRO A 66 11.73 4.61 1.53
C PRO A 66 12.79 4.86 0.45
N GLU A 67 12.75 6.04 -0.15
CA GLU A 67 13.77 6.56 -1.06
C GLU A 67 14.36 7.83 -0.44
N VAL A 68 15.69 7.88 -0.34
CA VAL A 68 16.41 9.06 0.16
C VAL A 68 16.77 9.92 -1.05
N LEU A 69 16.28 11.15 -1.05
CA LEU A 69 16.47 12.10 -2.14
C LEU A 69 17.39 13.23 -1.71
N GLU A 70 18.27 13.63 -2.62
CA GLU A 70 19.09 14.83 -2.47
C GLU A 70 18.21 16.11 -2.47
N PRO A 71 18.73 17.26 -1.97
CA PRO A 71 17.94 18.48 -1.84
C PRO A 71 17.30 18.96 -3.14
N ASP A 72 17.98 18.76 -4.27
CA ASP A 72 17.58 19.12 -5.62
C ASP A 72 16.96 17.96 -6.42
N GLU A 73 17.01 16.74 -5.88
CA GLU A 73 16.40 15.58 -6.51
C GLU A 73 14.89 15.54 -6.21
N TRP A 74 14.08 15.10 -7.17
CA TRP A 74 12.65 14.88 -7.00
C TRP A 74 12.24 13.52 -7.52
N LEU A 75 11.25 12.93 -6.85
CA LEU A 75 10.64 11.69 -7.29
C LEU A 75 9.87 11.93 -8.58
N GLU A 76 10.32 11.30 -9.66
CA GLU A 76 9.61 11.38 -10.92
C GLU A 76 8.18 10.81 -10.77
N PRO A 77 7.18 11.47 -11.38
CA PRO A 77 5.82 10.98 -11.35
C PRO A 77 5.75 9.58 -11.98
N LEU A 78 5.00 8.68 -11.34
CA LEU A 78 4.80 7.32 -11.83
C LEU A 78 4.39 7.33 -13.31
N THR A 79 5.15 6.61 -14.11
CA THR A 79 4.82 6.38 -15.52
C THR A 79 3.48 5.66 -15.63
N ALA A 80 2.82 5.77 -16.79
CA ALA A 80 1.56 5.07 -17.03
C ALA A 80 1.69 3.54 -16.89
N ALA A 81 2.87 2.98 -17.16
CA ALA A 81 3.14 1.55 -16.98
C ALA A 81 3.19 1.16 -15.49
N GLU A 82 3.89 1.94 -14.66
CA GLU A 82 3.98 1.70 -13.23
C GLU A 82 2.64 1.90 -12.52
N ARG A 83 1.88 2.94 -12.90
CA ARG A 83 0.51 3.13 -12.43
C ARG A 83 -0.38 1.93 -12.73
N ARG A 84 -0.30 1.38 -13.95
CA ARG A 84 -1.05 0.16 -14.32
C ARG A 84 -0.62 -1.07 -13.52
N ARG A 85 0.69 -1.25 -13.28
CA ARG A 85 1.18 -2.35 -12.43
C ARG A 85 0.69 -2.21 -10.99
N ALA A 86 0.71 -0.99 -10.44
CA ALA A 86 0.18 -0.70 -9.12
C ALA A 86 -1.34 -0.96 -9.04
N LEU A 87 -2.08 -0.75 -10.14
CA LEU A 87 -3.53 -0.98 -10.20
C LEU A 87 -3.93 -2.44 -10.41
N ARG A 88 -3.05 -3.27 -10.98
CA ARG A 88 -3.32 -4.68 -11.33
C ARG A 88 -3.89 -5.51 -10.18
N PRO A 89 -3.43 -5.38 -8.91
CA PRO A 89 -4.01 -6.11 -7.79
C PRO A 89 -5.48 -5.76 -7.50
N TYR A 90 -5.97 -4.57 -7.91
CA TYR A 90 -7.36 -4.15 -7.70
C TYR A 90 -8.32 -4.64 -8.77
N LEU A 91 -7.82 -5.02 -9.94
CA LEU A 91 -8.66 -5.43 -11.05
C LEU A 91 -9.50 -6.66 -10.68
N LEU A 92 -8.92 -7.61 -9.95
CA LEU A 92 -9.62 -8.83 -9.53
C LEU A 92 -10.72 -8.54 -8.48
N PRO A 93 -10.46 -7.82 -7.36
CA PRO A 93 -11.51 -7.36 -6.46
C PRO A 93 -12.61 -6.56 -7.14
N ILE A 94 -12.25 -5.64 -8.04
CA ILE A 94 -13.23 -4.83 -8.79
C ILE A 94 -14.12 -5.74 -9.63
N ALA A 95 -13.54 -6.67 -10.40
CA ALA A 95 -14.31 -7.60 -11.22
C ALA A 95 -15.28 -8.46 -10.38
N ILE A 96 -14.82 -8.98 -9.22
CA ILE A 96 -15.67 -9.74 -8.30
C ILE A 96 -16.83 -8.86 -7.79
N ALA A 97 -16.53 -7.64 -7.33
CA ALA A 97 -17.55 -6.70 -6.84
C ALA A 97 -18.58 -6.36 -7.92
N THR A 98 -18.15 -6.16 -9.17
CA THR A 98 -19.05 -5.90 -10.30
C THR A 98 -19.98 -7.08 -10.58
N VAL A 99 -19.46 -8.31 -10.54
CA VAL A 99 -20.29 -9.53 -10.72
C VAL A 99 -21.31 -9.66 -9.59
N VAL A 100 -20.90 -9.45 -8.33
CA VAL A 100 -21.82 -9.49 -7.18
C VAL A 100 -22.94 -8.44 -7.33
N LEU A 101 -22.58 -7.20 -7.68
CA LEU A 101 -23.56 -6.13 -7.88
C LEU A 101 -24.54 -6.46 -9.01
N ALA A 102 -24.04 -6.98 -10.14
CA ALA A 102 -24.88 -7.40 -11.26
C ALA A 102 -25.85 -8.51 -10.87
N VAL A 103 -25.39 -9.53 -10.12
CA VAL A 103 -26.26 -10.61 -9.62
C VAL A 103 -27.35 -10.07 -8.68
N LEU A 104 -27.01 -9.10 -7.82
CA LEU A 104 -27.97 -8.48 -6.90
C LEU A 104 -29.02 -7.62 -7.61
N LEU A 105 -28.66 -6.98 -8.72
CA LEU A 105 -29.57 -6.12 -9.50
C LEU A 105 -30.53 -6.89 -10.41
N ILE A 106 -30.23 -8.16 -10.72
CA ILE A 106 -31.06 -9.02 -11.59
C ILE A 106 -32.02 -9.92 -10.77
N ARG A 107 -31.90 -9.92 -9.44
CA ARG A 107 -32.84 -10.56 -8.52
C ARG A 107 -33.89 -9.58 -8.02
#